data_AF-A0A356A2I2-F1
#
_entry.id   AF-A0A356A2I2-F1
#
_cell.length_a   1.000
_cell.length_b   1.000
_cell.length_c   1.000
_cell.angle_alpha   90.00
_cell.angle_beta   90.00
_cell.angle_gamma   90.00
#
_symmetry.space_group_name_H-M   'P 1'
#
loop_
_entity.id
_entity.type
_entity.pdbx_description
1 polymer ?
#
loop_
_entity_poly.entity_id
_entity_poly.type
_entity_poly.pdbx_seq_one_letter_code
_entity_poly.pdbx_strand_id
1 'polypeptide(L)'
;MPYDWSVKKLSWFKKLSAAAEFVECAPVTARELPAWFTERFARQGQEIDDQAIDLLCARCEGNLLAAKQELLKLAYRYPAGTRIRAEMIRESVSDVSRFDGEALAEALLT
;
A
#
# COMPACT_ATOMS: atom_id res chain seq x y z
N MET A 1 15.62 -3.12 -7.85
CA MET A 1 16.04 -2.88 -9.26
C MET A 1 15.22 -1.69 -9.76
N PRO A 2 15.83 -0.52 -9.94
CA PRO A 2 15.10 0.64 -10.43
C PRO A 2 14.61 0.35 -11.86
N TYR A 3 13.40 0.83 -12.13
CA TYR A 3 12.73 0.87 -13.41
C TYR A 3 13.64 1.38 -14.53
N ASP A 4 14.13 0.48 -15.39
CA ASP A 4 15.06 0.87 -16.45
C ASP A 4 14.32 1.21 -17.74
N TRP A 5 14.13 2.51 -17.99
CA TRP A 5 13.58 3.06 -19.23
C TRP A 5 14.31 2.56 -20.48
N SER A 6 15.56 2.09 -20.32
CA SER A 6 16.37 1.51 -21.39
C SER A 6 15.74 0.22 -21.92
N VAL A 7 15.07 -0.56 -21.07
CA VAL A 7 14.39 -1.82 -21.46
C VAL A 7 13.21 -1.54 -22.39
N LYS A 8 12.43 -0.47 -22.14
CA LYS A 8 11.30 -0.07 -23.01
C LYS A 8 11.74 0.33 -24.42
N LYS A 9 13.02 0.69 -24.60
CA LYS A 9 13.59 1.06 -25.91
C LYS A 9 14.09 -0.14 -26.71
N LEU A 10 14.27 -1.30 -26.07
CA LEU A 10 14.77 -2.50 -26.73
C LEU A 10 13.78 -3.02 -27.78
N SER A 11 14.31 -3.50 -28.89
CA SER A 11 13.52 -3.97 -30.02
C SER A 11 12.61 -5.15 -29.66
N TRP A 12 13.08 -6.07 -28.80
CA TRP A 12 12.29 -7.20 -28.32
C TRP A 12 11.12 -6.74 -27.45
N PHE A 13 11.35 -5.75 -26.57
CA PHE A 13 10.31 -5.23 -25.68
C PHE A 13 9.21 -4.54 -26.48
N LYS A 14 9.58 -3.70 -27.45
CA LYS A 14 8.62 -3.04 -28.35
C LYS A 14 7.76 -4.03 -29.15
N LYS A 15 8.37 -5.10 -29.66
CA LYS A 15 7.64 -6.15 -30.38
C LYS A 15 6.68 -6.91 -29.46
N LEU A 16 7.11 -7.22 -28.24
CA LEU A 16 6.28 -7.92 -27.26
C LEU A 16 5.12 -7.04 -26.77
N SER A 17 5.39 -5.78 -26.41
CA SER A 17 4.36 -4.85 -25.94
C SER A 17 3.32 -4.49 -27.01
N ALA A 18 3.65 -4.63 -28.29
CA ALA A 18 2.71 -4.45 -29.39
C ALA A 18 1.76 -5.65 -29.58
N ALA A 19 2.14 -6.82 -29.07
CA ALA A 19 1.40 -8.08 -29.24
C ALA A 19 0.80 -8.60 -27.91
N ALA A 20 0.99 -7.90 -26.80
CA ALA A 20 0.57 -8.32 -25.47
C ALA A 20 0.04 -7.14 -24.65
N GLU A 21 -0.81 -7.43 -23.66
CA GLU A 21 -1.18 -6.46 -22.64
C GLU A 21 -0.07 -6.34 -21.59
N PHE A 22 0.39 -5.12 -21.37
CA PHE A 22 1.43 -4.83 -20.38
C PHE A 22 0.80 -4.15 -19.16
N VAL A 23 1.01 -4.74 -17.99
CA VAL A 23 0.60 -4.16 -16.70
C VAL A 23 1.83 -3.76 -15.92
N GLU A 24 1.95 -2.46 -15.64
CA GLU A 24 3.07 -1.91 -14.88
C GLU A 24 2.79 -1.99 -13.38
N CYS A 25 3.51 -2.87 -12.68
CA CYS A 25 3.42 -3.01 -11.23
C CYS A 25 4.41 -2.07 -10.51
N ALA A 26 4.19 -0.77 -10.65
CA ALA A 26 5.00 0.24 -9.96
C ALA A 26 4.81 0.14 -8.42
N PRO A 27 5.86 0.44 -7.63
CA PRO A 27 5.72 0.53 -6.18
C PRO A 27 4.77 1.67 -5.80
N VAL A 28 3.95 1.45 -4.78
CA VAL A 28 3.07 2.47 -4.22
C VAL A 28 3.89 3.34 -3.28
N THR A 29 3.96 4.63 -3.55
CA THR A 29 4.69 5.58 -2.71
C THR A 29 3.91 5.90 -1.43
N ALA A 30 4.59 6.41 -0.40
CA ALA A 30 3.94 6.86 0.83
C ALA A 30 2.82 7.89 0.57
N ARG A 31 3.00 8.75 -0.44
CA ARG A 31 2.00 9.75 -0.86
C ARG A 31 0.75 9.12 -1.49
N GLU A 32 0.91 7.97 -2.16
CA GLU A 32 -0.18 7.26 -2.84
C GLU A 32 -0.89 6.25 -1.91
N LEU A 33 -0.25 5.87 -0.81
CA LEU A 33 -0.74 4.88 0.13
C LEU A 33 -2.13 5.21 0.72
N PRO A 34 -2.46 6.47 1.09
CA PRO A 34 -3.80 6.83 1.54
C PRO A 34 -4.87 6.49 0.50
N ALA A 35 -4.69 6.94 -0.75
CA ALA A 35 -5.63 6.68 -1.84
C ALA A 35 -5.73 5.18 -2.14
N TRP A 36 -4.62 4.46 -2.06
CA TRP A 36 -4.56 3.01 -2.24
C TRP A 36 -5.40 2.24 -1.23
N PHE A 37 -5.45 2.69 0.02
CA PHE A 37 -6.32 2.15 1.06
C PHE A 37 -7.78 2.49 0.81
N THR A 38 -8.10 3.77 0.57
CA THR A 38 -9.48 4.23 0.32
C THR A 38 -10.14 3.44 -0.81
N GLU A 39 -9.42 3.25 -1.93
CA GLU A 39 -9.93 2.48 -3.07
C GLU A 39 -10.22 1.02 -2.68
N ARG A 40 -9.39 0.40 -1.85
CA ARG A 40 -9.56 -1.01 -1.46
C ARG A 40 -10.67 -1.23 -0.46
N PHE A 41 -10.82 -0.35 0.53
CA PHE A 41 -11.99 -0.39 1.41
C PHE A 41 -13.28 -0.20 0.60
N ALA A 42 -13.31 0.74 -0.35
CA ALA A 42 -14.45 0.91 -1.24
C ALA A 42 -14.76 -0.36 -2.06
N ARG A 43 -13.73 -1.03 -2.61
CA ARG A 43 -13.88 -2.32 -3.31
C ARG A 43 -14.40 -3.45 -2.41
N GLN A 44 -14.15 -3.38 -1.10
CA GLN A 44 -14.70 -4.31 -0.10
C GLN A 44 -16.09 -3.88 0.41
N GLY A 45 -16.64 -2.79 -0.10
CA GLY A 45 -17.93 -2.23 0.34
C GLY A 45 -17.86 -1.59 1.71
N GLN A 46 -16.69 -1.11 2.13
CA GLN A 46 -16.45 -0.48 3.43
C GLN A 46 -16.08 1.00 3.24
N GLU A 47 -16.43 1.80 4.23
CA GLU A 47 -15.94 3.17 4.34
C GLU A 47 -14.84 3.24 5.39
N ILE A 48 -13.97 4.23 5.33
CA ILE A 48 -12.91 4.43 6.32
C ILE A 48 -12.77 5.93 6.62
N ASP A 49 -12.52 6.26 7.89
CA ASP A 49 -12.26 7.64 8.32
C ASP A 49 -10.82 8.07 8.00
N ASP A 50 -10.62 9.37 7.75
CA ASP A 50 -9.30 9.94 7.47
C ASP A 50 -8.28 9.62 8.56
N GLN A 51 -8.68 9.73 9.84
CA GLN A 51 -7.81 9.38 10.96
C GLN A 51 -7.42 7.88 10.99
N ALA A 52 -8.30 7.00 10.51
CA ALA A 52 -8.02 5.57 10.40
C ALA A 52 -7.07 5.27 9.23
N ILE A 53 -7.20 6.01 8.11
CA ILE A 53 -6.25 5.97 6.99
C ILE A 53 -4.86 6.40 7.46
N ASP A 54 -4.75 7.53 8.15
CA ASP A 54 -3.46 8.05 8.60
C ASP A 54 -2.73 7.05 9.50
N LEU A 55 -3.48 6.42 10.42
CA LEU A 55 -2.93 5.40 11.32
C LEU A 55 -2.49 4.13 10.56
N LEU A 56 -3.25 3.70 9.55
CA LEU A 56 -2.88 2.57 8.70
C LEU A 56 -1.63 2.87 7.88
N CYS A 57 -1.54 4.06 7.30
CA CYS A 57 -0.38 4.50 6.53
C CYS A 57 0.89 4.48 7.39
N ALA A 58 0.83 5.04 8.60
CA ALA A 58 1.95 5.02 9.53
C ALA A 58 2.38 3.59 9.91
N ARG A 59 1.43 2.69 10.19
CA ARG A 59 1.73 1.30 10.58
C ARG A 59 2.15 0.38 9.45
N CYS A 60 1.95 0.77 8.20
CA CYS A 60 2.24 -0.06 7.02
C CYS A 60 3.25 0.58 6.07
N GLU A 61 3.88 1.69 6.46
CA GLU A 61 4.80 2.43 5.61
C GLU A 61 5.93 1.54 5.09
N GLY A 62 6.22 1.64 3.79
CA GLY A 62 7.24 0.83 3.13
C GLY A 62 6.90 -0.67 3.01
N ASN A 63 5.72 -1.11 3.45
CA ASN A 63 5.33 -2.51 3.49
C ASN A 63 3.94 -2.76 2.89
N LEU A 64 3.83 -2.62 1.56
CA LEU A 64 2.56 -2.80 0.84
C LEU A 64 1.98 -4.22 0.98
N LEU A 65 2.83 -5.23 1.20
CA LEU A 65 2.39 -6.59 1.46
C LEU A 65 1.67 -6.67 2.81
N ALA A 66 2.28 -6.13 3.87
CA ALA A 66 1.64 -6.08 5.18
C ALA A 66 0.37 -5.23 5.14
N ALA A 67 0.39 -4.07 4.48
CA ALA A 67 -0.81 -3.25 4.25
C ALA A 67 -1.99 -4.07 3.70
N LYS A 68 -1.72 -4.92 2.70
CA LYS A 68 -2.74 -5.82 2.13
C LYS A 68 -3.19 -6.89 3.12
N GLN A 69 -2.29 -7.45 3.91
CA GLN A 69 -2.63 -8.44 4.94
C GLN A 69 -3.51 -7.85 6.04
N GLU A 70 -3.20 -6.64 6.51
CA GLU A 70 -4.02 -5.91 7.48
C GLU A 70 -5.42 -5.63 6.93
N LEU A 71 -5.53 -5.19 5.68
CA LEU A 71 -6.81 -4.98 5.00
C LEU A 71 -7.64 -6.28 4.90
N LEU A 72 -7.01 -7.44 4.64
CA LEU A 72 -7.70 -8.73 4.64
C LEU A 72 -8.19 -9.14 6.04
N LYS A 73 -7.39 -8.90 7.08
CA LYS A 73 -7.81 -9.16 8.47
C LYS A 73 -8.98 -8.27 8.87
N LEU A 74 -8.95 -7.00 8.51
CA LEU A 74 -10.03 -6.06 8.78
C LEU A 74 -11.32 -6.46 8.05
N ALA A 75 -11.23 -6.91 6.80
CA ALA A 75 -12.39 -7.41 6.06
C ALA A 75 -13.00 -8.69 6.66
N TYR A 76 -12.18 -9.55 7.28
CA TYR A 76 -12.70 -10.71 8.02
C TYR A 76 -13.39 -10.31 9.33
N ARG A 77 -12.87 -9.28 10.00
CA ARG A 77 -13.38 -8.83 11.30
C ARG A 77 -14.63 -7.97 11.20
N TYR A 78 -14.72 -7.15 10.15
CA TYR A 78 -15.76 -6.16 9.93
C TYR A 78 -16.45 -6.42 8.58
N PRO A 79 -17.79 -6.60 8.55
CA PRO A 79 -18.50 -6.88 7.30
C PRO A 79 -18.59 -5.64 6.39
N ALA A 80 -19.03 -5.85 5.14
CA ALA A 80 -19.37 -4.77 4.21
C ALA A 80 -20.45 -3.84 4.81
N GLY A 81 -20.39 -2.55 4.46
CA GLY A 81 -21.21 -1.48 5.04
C GLY A 81 -20.67 -0.93 6.36
N THR A 82 -19.62 -1.52 6.92
CA THR A 82 -18.97 -0.99 8.13
C THR A 82 -18.11 0.20 7.80
N ARG A 83 -18.22 1.26 8.61
CA ARG A 83 -17.29 2.39 8.60
C ARG A 83 -16.14 2.13 9.57
N ILE A 84 -14.94 2.00 9.03
CA ILE A 84 -13.71 1.71 9.76
C ILE A 84 -13.20 2.99 10.44
N ARG A 85 -13.10 2.93 11.77
CA ARG A 85 -12.69 4.03 12.63
C ARG A 85 -11.30 3.81 13.21
N ALA A 86 -10.64 4.87 13.67
CA ALA A 86 -9.27 4.81 14.15
C ALA A 86 -9.08 3.84 15.33
N GLU A 87 -10.10 3.69 16.19
CA GLU A 87 -10.10 2.75 17.31
C GLU A 87 -10.02 1.30 16.83
N MET A 88 -10.75 0.95 15.76
CA MET A 88 -10.76 -0.39 15.18
C MET A 88 -9.39 -0.77 14.61
N ILE A 89 -8.71 0.20 14.00
CA ILE A 89 -7.33 0.03 13.52
C ILE A 89 -6.39 -0.17 14.72
N ARG A 90 -6.53 0.63 15.79
CA ARG A 90 -5.68 0.48 16.99
C ARG A 90 -5.76 -0.91 17.61
N GLU A 91 -6.95 -1.50 17.65
CA GLU A 91 -7.21 -2.83 18.22
C GLU A 91 -6.79 -3.99 17.31
N SER A 92 -6.88 -3.80 15.98
CA SER A 92 -6.77 -4.92 15.02
C SER A 92 -5.45 -4.97 14.25
N VAL A 93 -4.74 -3.84 14.14
CA VAL A 93 -3.56 -3.70 13.27
C VAL A 93 -2.31 -3.57 14.13
N SER A 94 -1.35 -4.47 13.97
CA SER A 94 -0.04 -4.35 14.62
C SER A 94 0.85 -3.36 13.85
N ASP A 95 1.87 -2.78 14.49
CA ASP A 95 2.88 -2.02 13.76
C ASP A 95 3.72 -3.00 12.92
N VAL A 96 3.62 -2.86 11.60
CA VAL A 96 4.24 -3.73 10.59
C VAL A 96 4.99 -2.88 9.56
N SER A 97 5.34 -1.65 9.96
CA SER A 97 6.11 -0.71 9.16
C SER A 97 7.47 -1.31 8.85
N ARG A 98 7.95 -1.07 7.64
CA ARG A 98 9.29 -1.48 7.24
C ARG A 98 10.18 -0.25 7.25
N PHE A 99 10.81 -0.01 8.39
CA PHE A 99 11.93 0.93 8.47
C PHE A 99 13.13 0.32 7.76
N ASP A 100 13.59 0.97 6.69
CA ASP A 100 14.89 0.66 6.11
C ASP A 100 15.99 1.08 7.10
N GLY A 101 17.15 0.42 7.08
CA GLY A 101 18.24 0.69 8.05
C GLY A 101 18.70 2.14 8.07
N GLU A 102 18.53 2.86 6.95
CA GLU A 102 18.79 4.29 6.83
C GLU A 102 17.79 5.16 7.61
N ALA A 103 16.51 4.79 7.64
CA ALA A 103 15.48 5.52 8.40
C ALA A 103 15.71 5.43 9.92
N LEU A 104 16.23 4.29 10.39
CA LEU A 104 16.65 4.13 11.79
C LEU A 104 17.85 5.03 12.12
N ALA A 105 18.82 5.15 11.21
CA ALA A 105 19.98 6.01 11.42
C ALA A 105 19.60 7.49 11.46
N GLU A 106 18.66 7.93 10.62
CA GLU A 106 18.16 9.31 10.58
C GLU A 106 17.38 9.69 11.86
N ALA A 107 16.51 8.79 12.35
CA ALA A 107 15.73 9.01 13.58
C ALA A 107 16.60 9.10 14.86
N LEU A 108 17.79 8.49 14.87
CA LEU A 108 18.72 8.57 15.99
C LEU A 108 19.56 9.87 16.00
N LEU A 109 19.56 10.61 14.89
CA LEU A 109 20.33 11.85 14.72
C LEU A 109 19.52 13.13 15.00
N THR A 110 18.23 13.00 15.27
CA THR A 110 17.31 14.10 15.65
C THR A 110 16.95 14.03 17.12
#